data_AF-A0A7S3YE66-F1
#
_entry.id   AF-A0A7S3YE66-F1
#
_cell.length_a   1.000
_cell.length_b   1.000
_cell.length_c   1.000
_cell.angle_alpha   90.00
_cell.angle_beta   90.00
_cell.angle_gamma   90.00
#
_symmetry.space_group_name_H-M   'P 1'
#
loop_
_entity.id
_entity.type
_entity.pdbx_description
1 polymer ?
#
loop_
_entity_poly.entity_id
_entity_poly.type
_entity_poly.pdbx_seq_one_letter_code
_entity_poly.pdbx_strand_id
1 'polypeptide(L)'
;MDEPLPAKDDILRFQPFSSAVTVEFWKELARRKLETYKLDESPKSICGWFTPSAKDDGRIPSRFILDQHSFGDDDNLDDGAISIRPQTNGIVVNGCLKNFNTIEDFKDFDKAAALNQLSSQIWKSIYSGSAVEYPEELLPFFLLSYVDLKKHTFLYWFCFPALAAPRPFR
;
A
#
# COMPACT_ATOMS: atom_id res chain seq x y z
N MET A 1 -28.11 -27.49 -2.61
CA MET A 1 -27.30 -28.50 -1.91
C MET A 1 -26.09 -27.79 -1.36
N ASP A 2 -26.03 -27.56 -0.05
CA ASP A 2 -24.85 -26.96 0.59
C ASP A 2 -23.80 -28.05 0.82
N GLU A 3 -22.70 -27.95 0.08
CA GLU A 3 -21.51 -28.77 0.31
C GLU A 3 -20.93 -28.45 1.71
N PRO A 4 -20.52 -29.47 2.48
CA PRO A 4 -19.98 -29.26 3.83
C PRO A 4 -18.74 -28.34 3.82
N LEU A 5 -18.62 -27.52 4.86
CA LEU A 5 -17.45 -26.66 5.06
C LEU A 5 -16.15 -27.51 5.09
N PRO A 6 -15.08 -27.08 4.41
CA PRO A 6 -13.82 -27.82 4.35
C PRO A 6 -13.20 -28.02 5.75
N ALA A 7 -12.50 -29.14 5.93
CA ALA A 7 -11.69 -29.38 7.11
C ALA A 7 -10.60 -28.29 7.22
N LYS A 8 -10.25 -27.90 8.45
CA LYS A 8 -9.36 -26.74 8.73
C LYS A 8 -7.98 -26.83 8.07
N ASP A 9 -7.50 -28.03 7.77
CA ASP A 9 -6.20 -28.30 7.16
C ASP A 9 -6.23 -28.30 5.62
N ASP A 10 -7.43 -28.32 5.02
CA ASP A 10 -7.67 -28.24 3.56
C ASP A 10 -8.08 -26.83 3.12
N ILE A 11 -7.90 -25.81 3.97
CA ILE A 11 -8.28 -24.43 3.65
C ILE A 11 -7.03 -23.67 3.23
N LEU A 12 -7.05 -23.10 2.02
CA LEU A 12 -6.02 -22.19 1.53
C LEU A 12 -5.89 -20.98 2.46
N ARG A 13 -4.66 -20.74 2.93
CA ARG A 13 -4.32 -19.58 3.76
C ARG A 13 -3.32 -18.70 3.04
N PHE A 14 -3.50 -17.40 3.20
CA PHE A 14 -2.62 -16.40 2.61
C PHE A 14 -1.70 -15.84 3.68
N GLN A 15 -0.44 -15.61 3.31
CA GLN A 15 0.50 -14.89 4.14
C GLN A 15 0.28 -13.38 3.98
N PRO A 16 0.08 -12.61 5.07
CA PRO A 16 -0.03 -11.16 4.99
C PRO A 16 1.27 -10.53 4.47
N PHE A 17 1.16 -9.46 3.69
CA PHE A 17 2.31 -8.65 3.27
C PHE A 17 3.01 -8.05 4.49
N SER A 18 4.33 -8.21 4.55
CA SER A 18 5.19 -7.49 5.50
C SER A 18 5.66 -6.20 4.85
N SER A 19 5.44 -5.04 5.48
CA SER A 19 5.97 -3.76 5.02
C SER A 19 7.17 -3.30 5.84
N ALA A 20 8.05 -2.53 5.21
CA ALA A 20 9.06 -1.74 5.88
C ALA A 20 9.22 -0.38 5.20
N VAL A 21 9.43 0.64 6.02
CA VAL A 21 9.63 2.02 5.58
C VAL A 21 11.02 2.43 6.01
N THR A 22 11.83 2.91 5.06
CA THR A 22 13.20 3.29 5.36
C THR A 22 13.25 4.66 6.04
N VAL A 23 14.39 4.98 6.64
CA VAL A 23 14.59 6.29 7.29
C VAL A 23 14.54 7.42 6.26
N GLU A 24 15.01 7.16 5.05
CA GLU A 24 15.04 8.10 3.93
C GLU A 24 13.63 8.49 3.52
N PHE A 25 12.67 7.56 3.50
CA PHE A 25 11.25 7.88 3.28
C PHE A 25 10.74 8.90 4.31
N TRP A 26 11.02 8.67 5.60
CA TRP A 26 10.53 9.56 6.66
C TRP A 26 11.18 10.94 6.63
N LYS A 27 12.47 11.02 6.28
CA LYS A 27 13.17 12.29 6.06
C LYS A 27 12.55 13.07 4.90
N GLU A 28 12.25 12.39 3.80
CA GLU A 28 11.63 13.01 2.64
C GLU A 28 10.19 13.45 2.92
N LEU A 29 9.40 12.63 3.63
CA LEU A 29 8.07 13.03 4.08
C LEU A 29 8.11 14.25 5.01
N ALA A 30 9.08 14.30 5.93
CA ALA A 30 9.26 15.43 6.82
C ALA A 30 9.61 16.71 6.06
N ARG A 31 10.52 16.63 5.08
CA ARG A 31 10.89 17.73 4.20
C ARG A 31 9.67 18.23 3.41
N ARG A 32 8.96 17.33 2.72
CA ARG A 32 7.75 17.67 1.96
C ARG A 32 6.65 18.24 2.84
N LYS A 33 6.46 17.72 4.07
CA LYS A 33 5.49 18.27 5.03
C LYS A 33 5.80 19.72 5.41
N LEU A 34 7.07 20.09 5.58
CA LEU A 34 7.47 21.45 5.92
C LEU A 34 7.42 22.40 4.72
N GLU A 35 7.94 21.95 3.58
CA GLU A 35 8.20 22.82 2.43
C GLU A 35 6.99 22.90 1.48
N THR A 36 6.37 21.76 1.19
CA THR A 36 5.38 21.61 0.10
C THR A 36 3.96 21.42 0.63
N TYR A 37 3.70 20.37 1.42
CA TYR A 37 2.35 20.00 1.86
C TYR A 37 1.83 20.95 2.95
N LYS A 38 2.70 21.38 3.88
CA LYS A 38 2.33 22.27 4.98
C LYS A 38 1.17 21.70 5.80
N LEU A 39 -0.01 22.30 5.70
CA LEU A 39 -1.24 21.87 6.39
C LEU A 39 -2.15 21.01 5.50
N ASP A 40 -1.77 20.78 4.24
CA ASP A 40 -2.54 19.96 3.31
C ASP A 40 -2.49 18.48 3.71
N GLU A 41 -3.66 17.91 4.01
CA GLU A 41 -3.86 16.51 4.35
C GLU A 41 -4.52 15.70 3.23
N SER A 42 -4.60 16.26 2.02
CA SER A 42 -5.07 15.53 0.86
C SER A 42 -4.15 14.33 0.58
N PRO A 43 -4.72 13.17 0.18
CA PRO A 43 -3.91 12.00 -0.18
C PRO A 43 -2.90 12.33 -1.27
N LYS A 44 -1.67 11.86 -1.11
CA LYS A 44 -0.56 12.04 -2.05
C LYS A 44 -0.25 10.70 -2.71
N SER A 45 -0.11 10.69 -4.02
CA SER A 45 0.34 9.50 -4.74
C SER A 45 1.76 9.16 -4.28
N ILE A 46 1.96 7.88 -3.98
CA ILE A 46 3.28 7.31 -3.72
C ILE A 46 3.34 5.94 -4.39
N CYS A 47 4.52 5.41 -4.58
CA CYS A 47 4.69 4.02 -4.98
C CYS A 47 5.66 3.31 -4.04
N GLY A 48 5.48 2.02 -3.93
CA GLY A 48 6.40 1.15 -3.21
C GLY A 48 6.81 0.00 -4.09
N TRP A 49 7.72 -0.81 -3.60
CA TRP A 49 8.21 -1.93 -4.37
C TRP A 49 8.46 -3.14 -3.49
N PHE A 50 8.35 -4.31 -4.08
CA PHE A 50 8.75 -5.56 -3.45
C PHE A 50 9.43 -6.43 -4.49
N THR A 51 10.27 -7.35 -4.04
CA THR A 51 10.86 -8.37 -4.92
C THR A 51 10.17 -9.71 -4.66
N PRO A 52 9.93 -10.53 -5.70
CA PRO A 52 9.59 -11.92 -5.50
C PRO A 52 10.65 -12.61 -4.64
N SER A 53 10.24 -13.54 -3.77
CA SER A 53 11.20 -14.23 -2.93
C SER A 53 12.19 -15.01 -3.80
N ALA A 54 13.48 -14.79 -3.59
CA ALA A 54 14.54 -15.40 -4.38
C ALA A 54 14.74 -16.90 -4.08
N LYS A 55 14.08 -17.43 -3.03
CA LYS A 55 14.18 -18.82 -2.61
C LYS A 55 12.79 -19.44 -2.53
N ASP A 56 12.65 -20.59 -3.17
CA ASP A 56 11.42 -21.38 -3.21
C ASP A 56 11.14 -22.14 -1.89
N ASP A 57 11.98 -21.95 -0.86
CA ASP A 57 11.84 -22.65 0.42
C ASP A 57 10.80 -22.01 1.35
N GLY A 58 10.19 -20.89 0.95
CA GLY A 58 9.12 -20.19 1.68
C GLY A 58 9.54 -19.63 3.05
N ARG A 59 10.83 -19.66 3.39
CA ARG A 59 11.31 -19.29 4.74
C ARG A 59 11.41 -17.78 4.93
N ILE A 60 11.60 -17.04 3.84
CA ILE A 60 11.75 -15.58 3.87
C ILE A 60 10.66 -14.98 2.98
N PRO A 61 9.62 -14.36 3.57
CA PRO A 61 8.59 -13.71 2.79
C PRO A 61 9.13 -12.44 2.12
N SER A 62 8.53 -12.11 0.98
CA SER A 62 8.72 -10.81 0.34
C SER A 62 8.32 -9.68 1.28
N ARG A 63 9.05 -8.57 1.17
CA ARG A 63 8.81 -7.36 1.97
C ARG A 63 8.51 -6.20 1.04
N PHE A 64 7.43 -5.49 1.34
CA PHE A 64 7.04 -4.26 0.67
C PHE A 64 7.84 -3.08 1.26
N ILE A 65 8.59 -2.38 0.42
CA ILE A 65 9.51 -1.32 0.82
C ILE A 65 9.01 0.03 0.32
N LEU A 66 9.07 1.02 1.21
CA LEU A 66 9.00 2.44 0.87
C LEU A 66 10.32 3.12 1.25
N ASP A 67 10.93 3.81 0.29
CA ASP A 67 12.15 4.61 0.44
C ASP A 67 11.96 6.05 -0.08
N GLN A 68 13.03 6.84 -0.17
CA GLN A 68 12.96 8.23 -0.68
C GLN A 68 12.34 8.37 -2.08
N HIS A 69 12.49 7.36 -2.94
CA HIS A 69 12.01 7.42 -4.32
C HIS A 69 10.50 7.21 -4.41
N SER A 70 9.86 6.73 -3.34
CA SER A 70 8.43 6.47 -3.25
C SER A 70 7.55 7.67 -3.62
N PHE A 71 8.07 8.89 -3.48
CA PHE A 71 7.35 10.12 -3.77
C PHE A 71 7.41 10.57 -5.24
N GLY A 72 8.17 9.85 -6.08
CA GLY A 72 8.45 10.25 -7.45
C GLY A 72 9.42 11.42 -7.58
N ASP A 73 9.81 11.71 -8.81
CA ASP A 73 10.57 12.91 -9.14
C ASP A 73 9.62 14.11 -9.23
N ASP A 74 9.98 15.24 -8.61
CA ASP A 74 9.16 16.46 -8.57
C ASP A 74 8.85 17.04 -9.98
N ASP A 75 9.56 16.59 -11.02
CA ASP A 75 9.46 17.08 -12.41
C ASP A 75 8.43 16.35 -13.29
N ASN A 76 7.85 15.22 -12.85
CA ASN A 76 6.89 14.43 -13.64
C ASN A 76 5.44 14.58 -13.13
N LEU A 77 4.97 15.83 -13.02
CA LEU A 77 3.64 16.16 -12.50
C LEU A 77 2.48 16.01 -13.51
N ASP A 78 2.76 15.66 -14.78
CA ASP A 78 1.77 15.78 -15.87
C ASP A 78 1.12 14.45 -16.30
N ASP A 79 1.57 13.31 -15.78
CA ASP A 79 0.93 12.03 -16.04
C ASP A 79 0.98 11.22 -14.75
N GLY A 80 -0.18 10.84 -14.20
CA GLY A 80 -0.35 10.31 -12.84
C GLY A 80 0.38 8.99 -12.51
N ALA A 81 1.32 8.57 -13.33
CA ALA A 81 2.18 7.41 -13.16
C ALA A 81 3.54 7.83 -12.58
N ILE A 82 3.78 7.50 -11.31
CA ILE A 82 5.12 7.62 -10.73
C ILE A 82 6.01 6.53 -11.36
N SER A 83 6.83 6.91 -12.34
CA SER A 83 7.78 6.01 -12.98
C SER A 83 9.03 5.82 -12.11
N ILE A 84 8.93 5.08 -11.00
CA ILE A 84 10.14 4.49 -10.42
C ILE A 84 10.60 3.37 -11.35
N ARG A 85 11.80 3.50 -11.91
CA ARG A 85 12.52 2.34 -12.46
C ARG A 85 13.21 1.65 -11.28
N PRO A 86 12.74 0.48 -10.81
CA PRO A 86 13.48 -0.22 -9.78
C PRO A 86 14.86 -0.55 -10.36
N GLN A 87 15.94 -0.25 -9.63
CA GLN A 87 17.30 -0.62 -10.03
C GLN A 87 17.51 -2.15 -10.05
N THR A 88 16.47 -2.92 -9.70
CA THR A 88 16.43 -4.37 -9.51
C THR A 88 15.19 -4.95 -10.19
N ASN A 89 15.04 -6.29 -10.22
CA ASN A 89 13.83 -7.00 -10.67
C ASN A 89 12.62 -6.81 -9.70
N GLY A 90 12.45 -5.61 -9.13
CA GLY A 90 11.36 -5.27 -8.24
C GLY A 90 10.05 -5.06 -9.00
N ILE A 91 8.95 -5.44 -8.36
CA ILE A 91 7.60 -5.09 -8.80
C ILE A 91 7.25 -3.77 -8.13
N VAL A 92 7.00 -2.73 -8.93
CA VAL A 92 6.53 -1.43 -8.45
C VAL A 92 5.02 -1.48 -8.34
N VAL A 93 4.52 -0.88 -7.26
CA VAL A 93 3.11 -0.85 -6.93
C VAL A 93 2.74 0.58 -6.59
N ASN A 94 1.66 1.07 -7.21
CA ASN A 94 1.13 2.39 -6.94
C ASN A 94 0.20 2.38 -5.73
N GLY A 95 0.21 3.48 -4.98
CA GLY A 95 -0.63 3.65 -3.81
C GLY A 95 -0.76 5.11 -3.42
N CYS A 96 -1.27 5.34 -2.22
CA CYS A 96 -1.40 6.69 -1.70
C CYS A 96 -1.01 6.79 -0.22
N LEU A 97 -0.55 7.98 0.14
CA LEU A 97 -0.19 8.39 1.48
C LEU A 97 -1.19 9.45 1.95
N LYS A 98 -1.84 9.23 3.08
CA LYS A 98 -2.55 10.28 3.81
C LYS A 98 -1.83 10.57 5.11
N ASN A 99 -1.15 11.72 5.14
CA ASN A 99 -0.56 12.23 6.36
C ASN A 99 -1.53 13.18 7.09
N PHE A 100 -1.75 12.95 8.37
CA PHE A 100 -2.54 13.84 9.24
C PHE A 100 -1.63 14.84 9.97
N ASN A 101 -2.19 15.99 10.32
CA ASN A 101 -1.51 17.01 11.12
C ASN A 101 -1.69 16.78 12.61
N THR A 102 -2.80 16.16 13.03
CA THR A 102 -3.08 15.82 14.44
C THR A 102 -3.06 14.31 14.66
N ILE A 103 -2.75 13.88 15.89
CA ILE A 103 -2.76 12.46 16.23
C ILE A 103 -4.20 11.97 16.46
N GLU A 104 -5.09 12.88 16.85
CA GLU A 104 -6.52 12.65 17.03
C GLU A 104 -7.15 12.26 15.70
N ASP A 105 -6.96 13.05 14.64
CA ASP A 105 -7.51 12.75 13.31
C ASP A 105 -6.97 11.42 12.76
N PHE A 106 -5.70 11.11 13.01
CA PHE A 106 -5.11 9.81 12.62
C PHE A 106 -5.76 8.62 13.35
N LYS A 107 -6.12 8.79 14.63
CA LYS A 107 -6.75 7.75 15.44
C LYS A 107 -8.23 7.56 15.08
N ASP A 108 -8.92 8.65 14.80
CA ASP A 108 -10.36 8.69 14.52
C ASP A 108 -10.68 8.40 13.04
N PHE A 109 -9.66 8.31 12.18
CA PHE A 109 -9.85 7.99 10.78
C PHE A 109 -10.52 6.62 10.57
N ASP A 110 -11.57 6.61 9.76
CA ASP A 110 -12.32 5.39 9.41
C ASP A 110 -11.53 4.51 8.42
N LYS A 111 -10.69 3.65 8.99
CA LYS A 111 -9.88 2.66 8.27
C LYS A 111 -10.74 1.65 7.50
N ALA A 112 -11.95 1.34 8.00
CA ALA A 112 -12.83 0.38 7.36
C ALA A 112 -13.45 0.98 6.08
N ALA A 113 -13.91 2.22 6.13
CA ALA A 113 -14.38 2.94 4.95
C ALA A 113 -13.27 3.05 3.88
N ALA A 114 -12.04 3.42 4.27
CA ALA A 114 -10.91 3.49 3.35
C ALA A 114 -10.58 2.14 2.70
N LEU A 115 -10.55 1.06 3.50
CA LEU A 115 -10.35 -0.31 2.99
C LEU A 115 -11.46 -0.72 2.00
N ASN A 116 -12.72 -0.41 2.31
CA ASN A 116 -13.85 -0.73 1.45
C ASN A 116 -13.83 0.06 0.14
N GLN A 117 -13.38 1.32 0.17
CA GLN A 117 -13.21 2.14 -1.02
C GLN A 117 -12.17 1.53 -1.97
N LEU A 118 -10.99 1.16 -1.46
CA LEU A 118 -9.94 0.52 -2.27
C LEU A 118 -10.37 -0.85 -2.77
N SER A 119 -11.01 -1.65 -1.92
CA SER A 119 -11.59 -2.95 -2.32
C SER A 119 -12.62 -2.79 -3.45
N SER A 120 -13.42 -1.74 -3.42
CA SER A 120 -14.39 -1.44 -4.49
C SER A 120 -13.72 -1.04 -5.80
N GLN A 121 -12.55 -0.39 -5.75
CA GLN A 121 -11.77 -0.08 -6.95
C GLN A 121 -11.22 -1.35 -7.58
N ILE A 122 -10.60 -2.23 -6.78
CA ILE A 122 -10.12 -3.55 -7.25
C ILE A 122 -11.26 -4.32 -7.90
N TRP A 123 -12.43 -4.37 -7.25
CA TRP A 123 -13.59 -5.08 -7.80
C TRP A 123 -14.08 -4.51 -9.13
N LYS A 124 -14.08 -3.17 -9.27
CA LYS A 124 -14.42 -2.52 -10.55
C LYS A 124 -13.44 -2.88 -11.66
N SER A 125 -12.13 -2.88 -11.36
CA SER A 125 -11.09 -3.27 -12.31
C SER A 125 -11.19 -4.73 -12.76
N ILE A 126 -11.55 -5.63 -11.84
CA ILE A 126 -11.83 -7.03 -12.16
C ILE A 126 -13.07 -7.12 -13.07
N TYR A 127 -14.16 -6.47 -12.69
CA TYR A 127 -15.44 -6.57 -13.39
C TYR A 127 -15.40 -5.95 -14.80
N SER A 128 -14.67 -4.85 -14.99
CA SER A 128 -14.52 -4.20 -16.29
C SER A 128 -13.58 -4.95 -17.24
N GLY A 129 -12.77 -5.88 -16.73
CA GLY A 129 -11.69 -6.52 -17.49
C GLY A 129 -10.38 -5.73 -17.52
N SER A 130 -10.35 -4.52 -16.95
CA SER A 130 -9.14 -3.66 -16.89
C SER A 130 -7.97 -4.38 -16.22
N ALA A 131 -8.24 -5.13 -15.15
CA ALA A 131 -7.21 -5.87 -14.43
C ALA A 131 -6.52 -6.98 -15.24
N VAL A 132 -7.08 -7.38 -16.39
CA VAL A 132 -6.42 -8.34 -17.30
C VAL A 132 -5.35 -7.65 -18.15
N GLU A 133 -5.63 -6.40 -18.57
CA GLU A 133 -4.70 -5.57 -19.33
C GLU A 133 -3.68 -4.89 -18.41
N TYR A 134 -4.11 -4.50 -17.21
CA TYR A 134 -3.33 -3.77 -16.19
C TYR A 134 -3.37 -4.49 -14.83
N PRO A 135 -2.62 -5.60 -14.65
CA PRO A 135 -2.65 -6.41 -13.43
C PRO A 135 -2.25 -5.66 -12.15
N GLU A 136 -1.49 -4.57 -12.27
CA GLU A 136 -1.09 -3.71 -11.16
C GLU A 136 -2.27 -3.06 -10.43
N GLU A 137 -3.44 -2.93 -11.08
CA GLU A 137 -4.67 -2.45 -10.47
C GLU A 137 -5.21 -3.37 -9.37
N LEU A 138 -4.71 -4.61 -9.28
CA LEU A 138 -5.05 -5.57 -8.23
C LEU A 138 -4.24 -5.39 -6.95
N LEU A 139 -3.19 -4.57 -6.98
CA LEU A 139 -2.23 -4.43 -5.88
C LEU A 139 -2.23 -3.04 -5.21
N PRO A 140 -3.30 -2.22 -5.21
CA PRO A 140 -3.21 -0.89 -4.61
C PRO A 140 -2.88 -1.01 -3.13
N PHE A 141 -2.11 -0.05 -2.61
CA PHE A 141 -1.87 0.05 -1.18
C PHE A 141 -2.16 1.46 -0.68
N PHE A 142 -2.37 1.57 0.63
CA PHE A 142 -2.59 2.85 1.28
C PHE A 142 -1.78 2.94 2.56
N LEU A 143 -1.14 4.08 2.77
CA LEU A 143 -0.38 4.41 3.95
C LEU A 143 -1.05 5.57 4.68
N LEU A 144 -1.46 5.33 5.92
CA LEU A 144 -1.81 6.38 6.85
C LEU A 144 -0.59 6.76 7.67
N SER A 145 -0.37 8.06 7.91
CA SER A 145 0.69 8.50 8.81
C SER A 145 0.30 9.71 9.65
N TYR A 146 0.88 9.79 10.84
CA TYR A 146 1.00 11.03 11.60
C TYR A 146 2.48 11.28 11.91
N VAL A 147 2.95 12.47 11.55
CA VAL A 147 4.36 12.85 11.70
C VAL A 147 4.48 14.01 12.69
N ASP A 148 5.06 13.74 13.86
CA ASP A 148 5.48 14.73 14.85
C ASP A 148 6.95 15.12 14.59
N LEU A 149 7.12 16.23 13.88
CA LEU A 149 8.44 16.76 13.52
C LEU A 149 9.24 17.29 14.72
N LYS A 150 8.58 17.64 15.82
CA LYS A 150 9.27 18.13 17.02
C LYS A 150 9.91 16.96 17.79
N LYS A 151 9.22 15.83 17.86
CA LYS A 151 9.68 14.62 18.56
C LYS A 151 10.35 13.62 17.63
N HIS A 152 10.45 13.90 16.34
CA HIS A 152 10.87 12.95 15.30
C HIS A 152 10.15 11.59 15.43
N THR A 153 8.85 11.63 15.72
CA THR A 153 8.01 10.44 15.90
C THR A 153 7.09 10.27 14.70
N PHE A 154 7.11 9.08 14.11
CA PHE A 154 6.36 8.73 12.91
C PHE A 154 5.44 7.56 13.24
N LEU A 155 4.14 7.83 13.35
CA LEU A 155 3.12 6.80 13.51
C LEU A 155 2.55 6.48 12.14
N TYR A 156 2.37 5.20 11.82
CA TYR A 156 1.88 4.81 10.51
C TYR A 156 1.09 3.50 10.53
N TRP A 157 0.28 3.31 9.49
CA TRP A 157 -0.49 2.10 9.28
C TRP A 157 -0.62 1.81 7.79
N PHE A 158 -0.24 0.60 7.38
CA PHE A 158 -0.41 0.12 6.01
C PHE A 158 -1.74 -0.60 5.84
N CYS A 159 -2.30 -0.44 4.65
CA CYS A 159 -3.44 -1.19 4.16
C CYS A 159 -3.08 -1.84 2.83
N PHE A 160 -3.14 -3.17 2.80
CA PHE A 160 -3.07 -3.99 1.60
C PHE A 160 -4.45 -4.64 1.40
N PRO A 161 -5.38 -4.00 0.69
CA PRO A 161 -6.71 -4.54 0.44
C PRO A 161 -6.65 -5.90 -0.27
N ALA A 162 -7.45 -6.86 0.21
CA ALA A 162 -7.60 -8.17 -0.40
C ALA A 162 -9.08 -8.55 -0.40
N LEU A 163 -9.57 -9.02 -1.54
CA LEU A 163 -10.94 -9.49 -1.67
C LEU A 163 -11.06 -10.93 -1.15
N ALA A 164 -11.94 -11.12 -0.16
CA ALA A 164 -12.25 -12.45 0.34
C ALA A 164 -13.31 -13.09 -0.53
N ALA A 165 -13.09 -14.35 -0.93
CA ALA A 165 -14.11 -15.13 -1.60
C ALA A 165 -15.28 -15.44 -0.65
N PRO A 166 -16.53 -15.57 -1.16
CA PRO A 166 -17.68 -15.92 -0.34
C PRO A 166 -17.55 -17.26 0.39
N ARG A 167 -16.70 -18.16 -0.12
CA ARG A 167 -16.30 -19.42 0.51
C ARG A 167 -14.77 -19.55 0.46
N PRO A 168 -14.12 -20.08 1.51
CA PRO A 168 -12.69 -20.32 1.47
C PRO A 168 -12.30 -21.27 0.34
N PHE A 169 -11.17 -20.98 -0.31
CA PHE A 169 -10.58 -21.87 -1.31
C PHE A 169 -9.96 -23.09 -0.62
N ARG A 170 -9.92 -24.21 -1.36
CA ARG A 170 -9.18 -25.42 -1.00
C ARG A 170 -7.80 -25.39 -1.63
#